data_AF-A0A1Y1MTI4-F1
#
_entry.id   AF-A0A1Y1MTI4-F1
#
_cell.length_a   1.000
_cell.length_b   1.000
_cell.length_c   1.000
_cell.angle_alpha   90.00
_cell.angle_beta   90.00
_cell.angle_gamma   90.00
#
_symmetry.space_group_name_H-M   'P 1'
#
loop_
_entity.id
_entity.type
_entity.pdbx_description
1 polymer ?
#
loop_
_entity_poly.entity_id
_entity_poly.type
_entity_poly.pdbx_seq_one_letter_code
_entity_poly.pdbx_strand_id
1 'polypeptide(L)'
;TQFHTDDYIDFLQKVTPDNMDSYMREQGKYNVGDDCPVFDGLFEFCGISAGGSMEGAARLNRQKCDIAVNWAGGLHHAKKCEASGFCYVNDIVLGILELLRFMKRVLYIDIDVHHGDGVEEAFYTTDRVMTVSFHKYGEYFPGTGELRDIGIGQGKNYSVNFPLRDGITDQTYKSIFEPVIESVMKYYQPEAVVLQCGGDSLSGDRLGCFNLSMDGHANCVNYVKSFGLPTLVLGGGGYTMRNVARTWAYETGVLVGQEMDRTLPYNEYYEYYAPDFELNVRASNMENSNSREYLDKITAAVIDNLRQTGPAPSVQMQDVPRKPFGGMTDEEEAELDDLDEDENKDVRMTEHRWDKHVENGAEFEASDDDEMAAANGATRTNGNKGTFNDFKSADAAEDSR
;
A
#
# COMPACT_ATOMS: atom_id res chain seq x y z
N THR A 1 -8.45 12.73 -13.00
CA THR A 1 -7.92 14.02 -12.51
C THR A 1 -8.52 14.41 -11.15
N GLN A 2 -8.70 13.47 -10.22
CA GLN A 2 -9.32 13.76 -8.91
C GLN A 2 -8.43 14.64 -8.01
N PHE A 3 -7.10 14.52 -8.17
CA PHE A 3 -6.11 15.33 -7.46
C PHE A 3 -5.41 16.31 -8.42
N HIS A 4 -4.74 15.78 -9.44
CA HIS A 4 -3.97 16.57 -10.40
C HIS A 4 -4.83 17.47 -11.28
N THR A 5 -4.29 18.61 -11.72
CA THR A 5 -5.00 19.51 -12.64
C THR A 5 -5.19 18.88 -14.01
N ASP A 6 -6.34 19.11 -14.64
CA ASP A 6 -6.67 18.55 -15.95
C ASP A 6 -5.59 18.89 -17.00
N ASP A 7 -5.12 20.14 -17.04
CA ASP A 7 -4.07 20.59 -17.97
C ASP A 7 -2.72 19.88 -17.78
N TYR A 8 -2.42 19.40 -16.57
CA TYR A 8 -1.17 18.70 -16.28
C TYR A 8 -1.24 17.25 -16.77
N ILE A 9 -2.37 16.58 -16.52
CA ILE A 9 -2.62 15.22 -16.99
C ILE A 9 -2.74 15.18 -18.52
N ASP A 10 -3.42 16.15 -19.13
CA ASP A 10 -3.52 16.29 -20.59
C ASP A 10 -2.13 16.50 -21.24
N PHE A 11 -1.24 17.24 -20.56
CA PHE A 11 0.15 17.36 -21.00
C PHE A 11 0.89 16.02 -20.92
N LEU A 12 0.85 15.32 -19.78
CA LEU A 12 1.50 14.01 -19.63
C LEU A 12 1.00 12.99 -20.66
N GLN A 13 -0.28 13.05 -21.02
CA GLN A 13 -0.88 12.17 -22.02
C GLN A 13 -0.38 12.46 -23.45
N LYS A 14 -0.03 13.72 -23.75
CA LYS A 14 0.35 14.16 -25.11
C LYS A 14 1.86 14.17 -25.34
N VAL A 15 2.65 14.41 -24.30
CA VAL A 15 4.10 14.56 -24.43
C VAL A 15 4.74 13.22 -24.75
N THR A 16 5.60 13.21 -25.76
CA THR A 16 6.38 12.06 -26.21
C THR A 16 7.79 12.52 -26.55
N PRO A 17 8.79 11.63 -26.60
CA PRO A 17 10.14 12.01 -27.02
C PRO A 17 10.18 12.67 -28.40
N ASP A 18 9.28 12.31 -29.32
CA ASP A 18 9.20 12.86 -30.67
C ASP A 18 8.68 14.31 -30.72
N ASN A 19 7.85 14.71 -29.75
CA ASN A 19 7.19 16.02 -29.77
C ASN A 19 7.61 16.94 -28.63
N MET A 20 8.52 16.51 -27.75
CA MET A 20 8.91 17.25 -26.55
C MET A 20 9.40 18.67 -26.85
N ASP A 21 10.11 18.88 -27.97
CA ASP A 21 10.57 20.22 -28.40
C ASP A 21 9.42 21.20 -28.66
N SER A 22 8.22 20.71 -28.98
CA SER A 22 7.02 21.54 -29.15
C SER A 22 6.39 21.96 -27.82
N TYR A 23 6.78 21.32 -26.71
CA TYR A 23 6.25 21.51 -25.37
C TYR A 23 7.26 22.11 -24.39
N MET A 24 8.28 22.85 -24.86
CA MET A 24 9.32 23.42 -23.98
C MET A 24 8.75 24.32 -22.87
N ARG A 25 7.63 25.02 -23.12
CA ARG A 25 7.00 25.88 -22.13
C ARG A 25 6.31 25.08 -21.04
N GLU A 26 5.59 24.03 -21.43
CA GLU A 26 4.89 23.10 -20.55
C GLU A 26 5.88 22.29 -19.72
N GLN A 27 6.98 21.82 -20.32
CA GLN A 27 8.10 21.18 -19.63
C GLN A 27 8.62 22.03 -18.47
N GLY A 28 8.91 23.32 -18.72
CA GLY A 28 9.34 24.24 -17.67
C GLY A 28 8.24 24.58 -16.64
N LYS A 29 6.97 24.59 -17.05
CA LYS A 29 5.82 24.85 -16.15
C LYS A 29 5.54 23.68 -15.21
N TYR A 30 5.67 22.46 -15.71
CA TYR A 30 5.29 21.22 -15.03
C TYR A 30 6.49 20.45 -14.48
N ASN A 31 7.68 21.05 -14.54
CA ASN A 31 8.94 20.50 -14.06
C ASN A 31 9.25 19.11 -14.65
N VAL A 32 9.00 18.94 -15.95
CA VAL A 32 9.32 17.73 -16.73
C VAL A 32 10.49 18.05 -17.65
N GLY A 33 11.58 17.31 -17.55
CA GLY A 33 12.81 17.54 -18.30
C GLY A 33 14.02 16.86 -17.65
N ASP A 34 14.66 17.55 -16.70
CA ASP A 34 15.95 17.17 -16.10
C ASP A 34 15.81 15.92 -15.21
N ASP A 35 15.42 16.10 -13.94
CA ASP A 35 15.19 14.98 -13.03
C ASP A 35 13.96 14.15 -13.40
N CYS A 36 13.00 14.71 -14.14
CA CYS A 36 11.78 14.02 -14.56
C CYS A 36 11.71 13.94 -16.09
N PRO A 37 12.47 13.03 -16.75
CA PRO A 37 12.60 13.01 -18.19
C PRO A 37 11.33 12.55 -18.93
N VAL A 38 11.17 13.02 -20.17
CA VAL A 38 10.18 12.45 -21.09
C VAL A 38 10.74 11.15 -21.66
N PHE A 39 9.96 10.07 -21.59
CA PHE A 39 10.32 8.76 -22.15
C PHE A 39 9.11 8.10 -22.82
N ASP A 40 9.39 7.13 -23.70
CA ASP A 40 8.34 6.36 -24.38
C ASP A 40 7.51 5.56 -23.36
N GLY A 41 6.19 5.73 -23.40
CA GLY A 41 5.28 5.08 -22.46
C GLY A 41 5.15 5.79 -21.11
N LEU A 42 5.61 7.04 -20.96
CA LEU A 42 5.47 7.82 -19.72
C LEU A 42 4.03 7.78 -19.15
N PHE A 43 3.02 8.07 -19.97
CA PHE A 43 1.64 8.08 -19.49
C PHE A 43 1.11 6.69 -19.11
N GLU A 44 1.56 5.65 -19.82
CA GLU A 44 1.22 4.26 -19.51
C GLU A 44 1.85 3.82 -18.17
N PHE A 45 3.11 4.17 -17.95
CA PHE A 45 3.80 3.97 -16.67
C PHE A 45 3.03 4.62 -15.51
N CYS A 46 2.61 5.89 -15.67
CA CYS A 46 1.78 6.56 -14.69
C CYS A 46 0.43 5.87 -14.49
N GLY A 47 -0.18 5.36 -15.56
CA GLY A 47 -1.45 4.64 -15.53
C GLY A 47 -1.38 3.33 -14.75
N ILE A 48 -0.32 2.55 -14.94
CA ILE A 48 -0.09 1.29 -14.21
C ILE A 48 0.11 1.56 -12.71
N SER A 49 0.98 2.53 -12.39
CA SER A 49 1.28 2.90 -11.01
C SER A 49 0.04 3.42 -10.27
N ALA A 50 -0.66 4.41 -10.85
CA ALA A 50 -1.87 4.99 -10.26
C ALA A 50 -3.04 4.01 -10.22
N GLY A 51 -3.22 3.21 -11.28
CA GLY A 51 -4.28 2.21 -11.37
C GLY A 51 -4.17 1.15 -10.28
N GLY A 52 -2.95 0.63 -10.03
CA GLY A 52 -2.72 -0.36 -8.97
C GLY A 52 -3.05 0.17 -7.57
N SER A 53 -2.68 1.41 -7.26
CA SER A 53 -2.96 2.02 -5.95
C SER A 53 -4.44 2.35 -5.77
N MET A 54 -5.11 2.84 -6.82
CA MET A 54 -6.56 3.11 -6.79
C MET A 54 -7.37 1.82 -6.65
N GLU A 55 -7.04 0.78 -7.41
CA GLU A 55 -7.74 -0.51 -7.33
C GLU A 55 -7.47 -1.21 -6.00
N GLY A 56 -6.23 -1.19 -5.51
CA GLY A 56 -5.90 -1.70 -4.18
C GLY A 56 -6.71 -1.01 -3.07
N ALA A 57 -6.84 0.32 -3.12
CA ALA A 57 -7.69 1.09 -2.21
C ALA A 57 -9.18 0.73 -2.34
N ALA A 58 -9.69 0.54 -3.56
CA ALA A 58 -11.07 0.13 -3.80
C ALA A 58 -11.37 -1.25 -3.22
N ARG A 59 -10.46 -2.23 -3.38
CA ARG A 59 -10.59 -3.58 -2.79
C ARG A 59 -10.58 -3.57 -1.26
N LEU A 60 -9.76 -2.72 -0.65
CA LEU A 60 -9.77 -2.51 0.81
C LEU A 60 -11.10 -1.91 1.29
N ASN A 61 -11.63 -0.90 0.58
CA ASN A 61 -12.94 -0.31 0.88
C ASN A 61 -14.09 -1.30 0.77
N ARG A 62 -14.03 -2.17 -0.25
CA ARG A 62 -15.00 -3.27 -0.47
C ARG A 62 -14.82 -4.46 0.48
N GLN A 63 -13.82 -4.42 1.37
CA GLN A 63 -13.49 -5.51 2.29
C GLN A 63 -13.19 -6.84 1.56
N LYS A 64 -12.62 -6.75 0.35
CA LYS A 64 -12.22 -7.92 -0.47
C LYS A 64 -10.83 -8.44 -0.12
N CYS A 65 -10.02 -7.61 0.53
CA CYS A 65 -8.72 -7.99 1.08
C CYS A 65 -8.45 -7.21 2.37
N ASP A 66 -7.59 -7.75 3.22
CA ASP A 66 -7.05 -7.05 4.39
C ASP A 66 -5.83 -6.19 4.03
N ILE A 67 -5.06 -6.66 3.03
CA ILE A 67 -3.83 -6.03 2.57
C ILE A 67 -3.83 -6.02 1.03
N ALA A 68 -3.55 -4.86 0.44
CA ALA A 68 -3.31 -4.70 -0.98
C ALA A 68 -1.86 -4.24 -1.20
N VAL A 69 -1.17 -4.81 -2.21
CA VAL A 69 0.24 -4.50 -2.47
C VAL A 69 0.40 -3.99 -3.90
N ASN A 70 1.04 -2.84 -4.07
CA ASN A 70 1.41 -2.29 -5.37
C ASN A 70 2.86 -1.74 -5.32
N TRP A 71 3.83 -2.59 -5.66
CA TRP A 71 5.24 -2.20 -5.70
C TRP A 71 5.58 -1.20 -6.83
N ALA A 72 4.72 -1.06 -7.84
CA ALA A 72 4.89 -0.05 -8.89
C ALA A 72 4.40 1.35 -8.45
N GLY A 73 3.70 1.43 -7.32
CA GLY A 73 3.26 2.67 -6.69
C GLY A 73 4.27 3.26 -5.71
N GLY A 74 3.83 4.26 -4.95
CA GLY A 74 4.66 4.89 -3.92
C GLY A 74 5.39 6.15 -4.41
N LEU A 75 4.93 6.79 -5.48
CA LEU A 75 5.55 7.96 -6.10
C LEU A 75 5.19 9.25 -5.34
N HIS A 76 5.76 9.40 -4.15
CA HIS A 76 5.34 10.38 -3.14
C HIS A 76 5.68 11.85 -3.44
N HIS A 77 6.58 12.14 -4.37
CA HIS A 77 7.05 13.51 -4.65
C HIS A 77 6.16 14.28 -5.64
N ALA A 78 5.33 13.57 -6.41
CA ALA A 78 4.49 14.21 -7.43
C ALA A 78 3.52 15.21 -6.78
N LYS A 79 3.47 16.43 -7.35
CA LYS A 79 2.65 17.54 -6.86
C LYS A 79 1.35 17.63 -7.62
N LYS A 80 0.47 18.55 -7.20
CA LYS A 80 -0.84 18.73 -7.84
C LYS A 80 -0.73 19.14 -9.32
N CYS A 81 0.27 19.93 -9.67
CA CYS A 81 0.44 20.47 -11.03
C CYS A 81 1.87 20.41 -11.56
N GLU A 82 2.75 19.60 -10.97
CA GLU A 82 4.12 19.44 -11.47
C GLU A 82 4.70 18.08 -11.05
N ALA A 83 5.64 17.58 -11.84
CA ALA A 83 6.47 16.44 -11.51
C ALA A 83 7.60 16.86 -10.56
N SER A 84 8.09 15.93 -9.76
CA SER A 84 9.22 16.17 -8.85
C SER A 84 9.85 14.85 -8.45
N GLY A 85 11.18 14.79 -8.30
CA GLY A 85 11.88 13.61 -7.76
C GLY A 85 11.48 12.29 -8.43
N PHE A 86 11.55 12.23 -9.77
CA PHE A 86 11.14 11.07 -10.58
C PHE A 86 9.64 10.73 -10.57
N CYS A 87 8.82 11.50 -9.85
CA CYS A 87 7.39 11.24 -9.67
C CYS A 87 6.54 12.20 -10.52
N TYR A 88 5.66 11.64 -11.35
CA TYR A 88 4.77 12.41 -12.24
C TYR A 88 3.33 12.46 -11.73
N VAL A 89 2.77 11.30 -11.37
CA VAL A 89 1.42 11.16 -10.81
C VAL A 89 1.55 10.62 -9.40
N ASN A 90 0.86 11.25 -8.44
CA ASN A 90 0.88 10.85 -7.05
C ASN A 90 -0.19 9.77 -6.83
N ASP A 91 0.18 8.53 -7.08
CA ASP A 91 -0.68 7.36 -6.92
C ASP A 91 -1.16 7.18 -5.47
N ILE A 92 -0.32 7.58 -4.51
CA ILE A 92 -0.60 7.53 -3.08
C ILE A 92 -1.78 8.44 -2.73
N VAL A 93 -1.74 9.70 -3.17
CA VAL A 93 -2.83 10.65 -2.93
C VAL A 93 -4.13 10.16 -3.54
N LEU A 94 -4.08 9.59 -4.75
CA LEU A 94 -5.26 9.01 -5.40
C LEU A 94 -5.82 7.80 -4.60
N GLY A 95 -4.95 6.90 -4.13
CA GLY A 95 -5.34 5.78 -3.28
C GLY A 95 -5.96 6.23 -1.95
N ILE A 96 -5.37 7.24 -1.29
CA ILE A 96 -5.92 7.82 -0.05
C ILE A 96 -7.29 8.47 -0.32
N LEU A 97 -7.46 9.21 -1.41
CA LEU A 97 -8.76 9.80 -1.77
C LEU A 97 -9.85 8.73 -1.97
N GLU A 98 -9.50 7.59 -2.56
CA GLU A 98 -10.43 6.45 -2.68
C GLU A 98 -10.76 5.87 -1.29
N LEU A 99 -9.78 5.63 -0.42
CA LEU A 99 -10.02 5.17 0.97
C LEU A 99 -10.92 6.14 1.76
N LEU A 100 -10.71 7.45 1.60
CA LEU A 100 -11.50 8.49 2.27
C LEU A 100 -12.98 8.53 1.86
N ARG A 101 -13.41 7.76 0.86
CA ARG A 101 -14.85 7.61 0.55
C ARG A 101 -15.59 6.86 1.65
N PHE A 102 -14.93 5.93 2.32
CA PHE A 102 -15.54 5.08 3.36
C PHE A 102 -14.85 5.24 4.72
N MET A 103 -13.54 5.47 4.73
CA MET A 103 -12.73 5.62 5.93
C MET A 103 -12.73 7.08 6.40
N LYS A 104 -12.98 7.31 7.69
CA LYS A 104 -12.98 8.66 8.28
C LYS A 104 -11.58 9.22 8.43
N ARG A 105 -10.64 8.35 8.82
CA ARG A 105 -9.24 8.66 9.10
C ARG A 105 -8.34 7.65 8.42
N VAL A 106 -7.50 8.12 7.52
CA VAL A 106 -6.45 7.32 6.87
C VAL A 106 -5.11 7.74 7.46
N LEU A 107 -4.27 6.77 7.81
CA LEU A 107 -2.89 7.01 8.22
C LEU A 107 -1.96 6.72 7.05
N TYR A 108 -1.12 7.67 6.70
CA TYR A 108 -0.02 7.49 5.76
C TYR A 108 1.30 7.38 6.52
N ILE A 109 2.04 6.30 6.30
CA ILE A 109 3.38 6.07 6.86
C ILE A 109 4.37 5.96 5.71
N ASP A 110 5.47 6.68 5.81
CA ASP A 110 6.51 6.78 4.79
C ASP A 110 7.88 6.44 5.40
N ILE A 111 8.50 5.38 4.89
CA ILE A 111 9.83 4.91 5.30
C ILE A 111 10.88 5.06 4.21
N ASP A 112 10.58 5.81 3.14
CA ASP A 112 11.57 6.28 2.16
C ASP A 112 12.62 7.16 2.84
N VAL A 113 13.84 7.20 2.29
CA VAL A 113 14.88 8.08 2.83
C VAL A 113 14.55 9.56 2.59
N HIS A 114 13.74 9.87 1.57
CA HIS A 114 13.28 11.21 1.25
C HIS A 114 11.98 11.55 1.98
N HIS A 115 11.77 12.83 2.27
CA HIS A 115 10.52 13.28 2.84
C HIS A 115 9.37 13.11 1.82
N GLY A 116 8.26 12.48 2.24
CA GLY A 116 7.03 12.30 1.47
C GLY A 116 6.22 13.57 1.24
N ASP A 117 6.86 14.57 0.66
CA ASP A 117 6.41 15.96 0.59
C ASP A 117 5.17 16.17 -0.29
N GLY A 118 5.00 15.42 -1.38
CA GLY A 118 3.81 15.52 -2.23
C GLY A 118 2.54 15.04 -1.51
N VAL A 119 2.65 13.97 -0.73
CA VAL A 119 1.53 13.45 0.08
C VAL A 119 1.24 14.37 1.25
N GLU A 120 2.28 14.84 1.96
CA GLU A 120 2.14 15.82 3.03
C GLU A 120 1.44 17.10 2.53
N GLU A 121 1.90 17.67 1.42
CA GLU A 121 1.31 18.89 0.85
C GLU A 121 -0.17 18.71 0.47
N ALA A 122 -0.51 17.56 -0.12
CA ALA A 122 -1.88 17.27 -0.54
C ALA A 122 -2.87 17.26 0.63
N PHE A 123 -2.43 16.87 1.83
CA PHE A 123 -3.29 16.73 3.01
C PHE A 123 -2.94 17.69 4.16
N TYR A 124 -2.06 18.67 3.93
CA TYR A 124 -1.51 19.58 4.94
C TYR A 124 -2.54 20.41 5.73
N THR A 125 -3.78 20.49 5.23
CA THR A 125 -4.87 21.30 5.78
C THR A 125 -6.03 20.49 6.36
N THR A 126 -5.98 19.16 6.34
CA THR A 126 -7.06 18.28 6.82
C THR A 126 -6.63 17.41 8.01
N ASP A 127 -7.58 17.08 8.88
CA ASP A 127 -7.45 16.14 9.99
C ASP A 127 -7.89 14.70 9.64
N ARG A 128 -8.37 14.47 8.41
CA ARG A 128 -8.81 13.15 7.94
C ARG A 128 -7.68 12.26 7.44
N VAL A 129 -6.51 12.83 7.22
CA VAL A 129 -5.30 12.12 6.84
C VAL A 129 -4.18 12.58 7.77
N MET A 130 -3.50 11.63 8.41
CA MET A 130 -2.28 11.91 9.14
C MET A 130 -1.11 11.39 8.31
N THR A 131 -0.13 12.25 8.04
CA THR A 131 1.11 11.87 7.34
C THR A 131 2.22 11.69 8.36
N VAL A 132 2.95 10.57 8.30
CA VAL A 132 4.07 10.26 9.18
C VAL A 132 5.26 9.86 8.32
N SER A 133 6.32 10.67 8.30
CA SER A 133 7.51 10.42 7.48
C SER A 133 8.80 10.38 8.31
N PHE A 134 9.64 9.39 8.05
CA PHE A 134 10.94 9.18 8.69
C PHE A 134 12.05 9.26 7.63
N HIS A 135 12.68 10.43 7.51
CA HIS A 135 13.52 10.73 6.35
C HIS A 135 14.82 11.43 6.76
N LYS A 136 15.81 11.43 5.87
CA LYS A 136 17.00 12.26 6.04
C LYS A 136 16.64 13.73 5.90
N TYR A 137 17.16 14.55 6.81
CA TYR A 137 16.99 15.99 6.78
C TYR A 137 18.31 16.75 6.96
N GLY A 138 18.45 17.85 6.21
CA GLY A 138 19.65 18.70 6.16
C GLY A 138 20.48 18.45 4.89
N GLU A 139 20.58 19.49 4.04
CA GLU A 139 21.22 19.45 2.71
C GLU A 139 20.85 18.20 1.90
N TYR A 140 19.55 17.87 1.86
CA TYR A 140 19.02 16.69 1.18
C TYR A 140 17.70 17.00 0.49
N PHE A 141 17.42 16.33 -0.63
CA PHE A 141 16.14 16.44 -1.32
C PHE A 141 15.01 15.85 -0.46
N PRO A 142 13.78 16.42 -0.46
CA PRO A 142 13.32 17.62 -1.17
C PRO A 142 13.55 18.95 -0.42
N GLY A 143 14.17 18.92 0.76
CA GLY A 143 14.45 20.11 1.57
C GLY A 143 13.30 20.55 2.50
N THR A 144 12.23 19.76 2.58
CA THR A 144 11.09 19.92 3.50
C THR A 144 11.11 18.80 4.57
N GLY A 145 10.12 18.76 5.47
CA GLY A 145 10.02 17.72 6.50
C GLY A 145 10.75 18.08 7.79
N GLU A 146 10.83 19.37 8.12
CA GLU A 146 11.41 19.77 9.41
C GLU A 146 10.49 19.34 10.56
N LEU A 147 11.05 19.13 11.76
CA LEU A 147 10.27 18.81 12.98
C LEU A 147 9.11 19.77 13.27
N ARG A 148 9.21 21.02 12.81
CA ARG A 148 8.18 22.07 13.00
C ARG A 148 7.10 22.08 11.91
N ASP A 149 7.27 21.31 10.84
CA ASP A 149 6.30 21.18 9.76
C ASP A 149 5.20 20.23 10.23
N ILE A 150 4.19 20.80 10.90
CA ILE A 150 3.16 20.06 11.61
C ILE A 150 1.76 20.22 10.99
N GLY A 151 1.67 20.71 9.76
CA GLY A 151 0.40 21.05 9.12
C GLY A 151 -0.18 22.39 9.58
N ILE A 152 -1.25 22.82 8.91
CA ILE A 152 -1.91 24.12 9.14
C ILE A 152 -3.43 23.99 9.20
N GLY A 153 -4.09 25.00 9.80
CA GLY A 153 -5.55 25.01 9.87
C GLY A 153 -6.09 23.79 10.62
N GLN A 154 -7.00 23.03 10.00
CA GLN A 154 -7.53 21.80 10.58
C GLN A 154 -6.50 20.65 10.59
N GLY A 155 -5.55 20.65 9.65
CA GLY A 155 -4.46 19.66 9.58
C GLY A 155 -3.30 19.93 10.55
N LYS A 156 -3.39 20.95 11.41
CA LYS A 156 -2.35 21.21 12.41
C LYS A 156 -2.25 20.05 13.41
N ASN A 157 -1.03 19.58 13.63
CA ASN A 157 -0.64 18.36 14.36
C ASN A 157 -0.97 17.03 13.65
N TYR A 158 -1.41 17.06 12.38
CA TYR A 158 -1.67 15.86 11.57
C TYR A 158 -0.58 15.58 10.52
N SER A 159 0.46 16.41 10.46
CA SER A 159 1.71 16.09 9.76
C SER A 159 2.81 15.82 10.79
N VAL A 160 3.41 14.64 10.72
CA VAL A 160 4.42 14.16 11.66
C VAL A 160 5.71 13.88 10.90
N ASN A 161 6.72 14.68 11.18
CA ASN A 161 8.03 14.58 10.54
C ASN A 161 9.10 14.17 11.55
N PHE A 162 9.84 13.12 11.21
CA PHE A 162 10.96 12.62 11.99
C PHE A 162 12.27 12.83 11.21
N PRO A 163 12.92 14.00 11.35
CA PRO A 163 14.15 14.30 10.62
C PRO A 163 15.35 13.51 11.17
N LEU A 164 16.03 12.78 10.30
CA LEU A 164 17.15 11.91 10.63
C LEU A 164 18.45 12.38 9.96
N ARG A 165 19.56 11.87 10.49
CA ARG A 165 20.92 12.01 9.92
C ARG A 165 21.39 10.67 9.34
N ASP A 166 22.54 10.73 8.69
CA ASP A 166 23.14 9.60 8.00
C ASP A 166 23.42 8.40 8.93
N GLY A 167 23.39 7.21 8.34
CA GLY A 167 23.87 5.99 8.97
C GLY A 167 22.98 5.41 10.07
N ILE A 168 21.69 5.77 10.13
CA ILE A 168 20.76 5.14 11.08
C ILE A 168 20.73 3.61 10.87
N THR A 169 20.79 2.86 11.96
CA THR A 169 20.82 1.39 11.98
C THR A 169 19.48 0.80 12.37
N ASP A 170 19.29 -0.49 12.12
CA ASP A 170 18.05 -1.23 12.46
C ASP A 170 17.59 -1.03 13.90
N GLN A 171 18.50 -1.18 14.87
CA GLN A 171 18.15 -1.07 16.30
C GLN A 171 17.72 0.36 16.64
N THR A 172 18.41 1.35 16.08
CA THR A 172 18.11 2.76 16.32
C THR A 172 16.80 3.15 15.65
N TYR A 173 16.57 2.73 14.41
CA TYR A 173 15.33 3.00 13.67
C TYR A 173 14.13 2.36 14.36
N LYS A 174 14.21 1.08 14.75
CA LYS A 174 13.17 0.40 15.53
C LYS A 174 12.84 1.13 16.83
N SER A 175 13.86 1.64 17.54
CA SER A 175 13.68 2.33 18.82
C SER A 175 12.90 3.64 18.73
N ILE A 176 12.79 4.24 17.54
CA ILE A 176 11.98 5.44 17.29
C ILE A 176 10.69 5.13 16.56
N PHE A 177 10.71 4.19 15.61
CA PHE A 177 9.57 3.89 14.75
C PHE A 177 8.42 3.32 15.57
N GLU A 178 8.69 2.28 16.38
CA GLU A 178 7.63 1.61 17.15
C GLU A 178 6.95 2.56 18.15
N PRO A 179 7.66 3.32 19.01
CA PRO A 179 6.99 4.23 19.94
C PRO A 179 6.23 5.38 19.27
N VAL A 180 6.73 5.89 18.14
CA VAL A 180 6.04 6.95 17.39
C VAL A 180 4.77 6.39 16.76
N ILE A 181 4.85 5.26 16.04
CA ILE A 181 3.67 4.65 15.42
C ILE A 181 2.67 4.16 16.46
N GLU A 182 3.11 3.61 17.60
CA GLU A 182 2.22 3.28 18.72
C GLU A 182 1.44 4.50 19.21
N SER A 183 2.13 5.63 19.36
CA SER A 183 1.51 6.90 19.78
C SER A 183 0.54 7.42 18.72
N VAL A 184 0.91 7.34 17.44
CA VAL A 184 0.03 7.69 16.32
C VAL A 184 -1.25 6.86 16.36
N MET A 185 -1.13 5.53 16.43
CA MET A 185 -2.29 4.63 16.49
C MET A 185 -3.19 4.95 17.70
N LYS A 186 -2.59 5.25 18.85
CA LYS A 186 -3.31 5.59 20.08
C LYS A 186 -4.11 6.91 19.98
N TYR A 187 -3.49 7.98 19.48
CA TYR A 187 -4.14 9.30 19.46
C TYR A 187 -4.99 9.50 18.21
N TYR A 188 -4.48 9.14 17.04
CA TYR A 188 -5.15 9.35 15.77
C TYR A 188 -6.22 8.29 15.48
N GLN A 189 -6.04 7.04 15.91
CA GLN A 189 -7.00 5.93 15.71
C GLN A 189 -7.47 5.81 14.25
N PRO A 190 -6.57 5.54 13.28
CA PRO A 190 -6.95 5.40 11.89
C PRO A 190 -7.85 4.19 11.65
N GLU A 191 -8.61 4.22 10.55
CA GLU A 191 -9.44 3.11 10.06
C GLU A 191 -8.77 2.33 8.93
N ALA A 192 -7.78 2.92 8.25
CA ALA A 192 -6.93 2.28 7.24
C ALA A 192 -5.52 2.88 7.25
N VAL A 193 -4.54 2.12 6.75
CA VAL A 193 -3.14 2.53 6.64
C VAL A 193 -2.69 2.47 5.17
N VAL A 194 -1.92 3.47 4.74
CA VAL A 194 -1.13 3.42 3.51
C VAL A 194 0.33 3.47 3.92
N LEU A 195 1.09 2.42 3.61
CA LEU A 195 2.50 2.27 3.94
C LEU A 195 3.33 2.32 2.66
N GLN A 196 4.09 3.40 2.48
CA GLN A 196 5.09 3.53 1.42
C GLN A 196 6.38 2.88 1.92
N CYS A 197 6.93 1.94 1.16
CA CYS A 197 8.11 1.14 1.52
C CYS A 197 9.32 1.46 0.62
N GLY A 198 9.71 2.74 0.56
CA GLY A 198 10.86 3.21 -0.22
C GLY A 198 12.16 2.45 0.12
N GLY A 199 12.69 1.74 -0.86
CA GLY A 199 13.87 0.89 -0.72
C GLY A 199 15.21 1.64 -0.73
N ASP A 200 15.22 2.96 -0.85
CA ASP A 200 16.43 3.78 -0.80
C ASP A 200 16.89 4.11 0.63
N SER A 201 16.08 3.81 1.64
CA SER A 201 16.48 3.81 3.06
C SER A 201 17.39 2.63 3.43
N LEU A 202 17.58 1.67 2.52
CA LEU A 202 18.44 0.50 2.71
C LEU A 202 19.93 0.84 2.65
N SER A 203 20.72 0.04 3.38
CA SER A 203 22.17 0.03 3.33
C SER A 203 22.69 -0.24 1.91
N GLY A 204 23.63 0.61 1.47
CA GLY A 204 24.27 0.47 0.17
C GLY A 204 23.38 0.88 -1.00
N ASP A 205 22.34 1.67 -0.76
CA ASP A 205 21.64 2.39 -1.83
C ASP A 205 22.58 3.37 -2.57
N ARG A 206 22.25 3.73 -3.81
CA ARG A 206 23.08 4.64 -4.62
C ARG A 206 22.87 6.11 -4.28
N LEU A 207 21.68 6.50 -3.80
CA LEU A 207 21.31 7.88 -3.47
C LEU A 207 21.05 8.05 -1.97
N GLY A 208 20.50 7.03 -1.32
CA GLY A 208 20.27 6.99 0.12
C GLY A 208 21.54 6.83 0.94
N CYS A 209 21.54 7.36 2.16
CA CYS A 209 22.67 7.29 3.08
C CYS A 209 22.26 6.84 4.49
N PHE A 210 21.23 5.99 4.56
CA PHE A 210 20.90 5.21 5.74
C PHE A 210 21.66 3.88 5.73
N ASN A 211 21.55 3.14 6.84
CA ASN A 211 22.26 1.88 7.03
C ASN A 211 21.31 0.76 7.49
N LEU A 212 20.08 0.75 6.97
CA LEU A 212 19.08 -0.26 7.29
C LEU A 212 19.38 -1.57 6.55
N SER A 213 19.30 -2.68 7.28
CA SER A 213 19.22 -4.01 6.67
C SER A 213 17.81 -4.27 6.15
N MET A 214 17.67 -5.33 5.35
CA MET A 214 16.36 -5.84 4.92
C MET A 214 15.46 -6.17 6.12
N ASP A 215 16.03 -6.77 7.18
CA ASP A 215 15.27 -7.16 8.37
C ASP A 215 14.84 -5.92 9.18
N GLY A 216 15.68 -4.88 9.23
CA GLY A 216 15.36 -3.60 9.87
C GLY A 216 14.22 -2.87 9.16
N HIS A 217 14.26 -2.84 7.83
CA HIS A 217 13.20 -2.25 7.00
C HIS A 217 11.87 -3.03 7.16
N ALA A 218 11.92 -4.35 7.03
CA ALA A 218 10.75 -5.23 7.16
C ALA A 218 10.15 -5.25 8.58
N ASN A 219 10.91 -4.88 9.63
CA ASN A 219 10.35 -4.66 10.97
C ASN A 219 9.25 -3.60 10.94
N CYS A 220 9.38 -2.55 10.12
CA CYS A 220 8.37 -1.50 9.97
C CYS A 220 7.07 -2.08 9.41
N VAL A 221 7.18 -2.85 8.32
CA VAL A 221 6.04 -3.57 7.71
C VAL A 221 5.37 -4.51 8.70
N ASN A 222 6.16 -5.35 9.39
CA ASN A 222 5.63 -6.29 10.38
C ASN A 222 4.93 -5.58 11.55
N TYR A 223 5.49 -4.46 12.02
CA TYR A 223 4.92 -3.68 13.11
C TYR A 223 3.59 -3.04 12.70
N VAL A 224 3.52 -2.43 11.52
CA VAL A 224 2.28 -1.87 10.97
C VAL A 224 1.22 -2.96 10.77
N LYS A 225 1.60 -4.10 10.19
CA LYS A 225 0.72 -5.27 10.02
C LYS A 225 0.12 -5.74 11.34
N SER A 226 0.87 -5.66 12.45
CA SER A 226 0.41 -6.14 13.76
C SER A 226 -0.83 -5.42 14.31
N PHE A 227 -1.15 -4.23 13.81
CA PHE A 227 -2.35 -3.49 14.20
C PHE A 227 -3.64 -4.02 13.54
N GLY A 228 -3.54 -4.89 12.53
CA GLY A 228 -4.70 -5.56 11.92
C GLY A 228 -5.69 -4.62 11.23
N LEU A 229 -5.22 -3.51 10.68
CA LEU A 229 -6.03 -2.56 9.91
C LEU A 229 -5.92 -2.82 8.40
N PRO A 230 -6.94 -2.49 7.60
CA PRO A 230 -6.85 -2.46 6.13
C PRO A 230 -5.61 -1.68 5.70
N THR A 231 -4.68 -2.32 4.99
CA THR A 231 -3.38 -1.74 4.68
C THR A 231 -3.08 -1.79 3.18
N LEU A 232 -2.86 -0.63 2.57
CA LEU A 232 -2.29 -0.51 1.23
C LEU A 232 -0.77 -0.37 1.35
N VAL A 233 -0.01 -1.31 0.81
CA VAL A 233 1.45 -1.31 0.81
C VAL A 233 1.96 -0.93 -0.58
N LEU A 234 2.84 0.05 -0.63
CA LEU A 234 3.35 0.64 -1.87
C LEU A 234 4.88 0.52 -1.93
N GLY A 235 5.43 0.65 -3.14
CA GLY A 235 6.87 0.78 -3.37
C GLY A 235 7.39 2.16 -2.96
N GLY A 236 8.26 2.73 -3.79
CA GLY A 236 8.92 4.00 -3.54
C GLY A 236 10.27 4.12 -4.25
N GLY A 237 11.17 4.92 -3.68
CA GLY A 237 12.56 5.00 -4.11
C GLY A 237 13.31 3.67 -3.97
N GLY A 238 14.54 3.62 -4.46
CA GLY A 238 15.40 2.43 -4.38
C GLY A 238 16.27 2.26 -5.62
N TYR A 239 17.56 2.55 -5.49
CA TYR A 239 18.45 2.75 -6.63
C TYR A 239 19.56 1.69 -6.70
N THR A 240 19.69 0.85 -5.67
CA THR A 240 20.36 -0.45 -5.76
C THR A 240 19.32 -1.55 -6.01
N MET A 241 18.92 -1.72 -7.29
CA MET A 241 17.81 -2.59 -7.73
C MET A 241 17.79 -4.00 -7.12
N ARG A 242 18.96 -4.66 -7.00
CA ARG A 242 19.06 -6.00 -6.37
C ARG A 242 18.64 -6.02 -4.90
N ASN A 243 18.86 -4.92 -4.18
CA ASN A 243 18.45 -4.81 -2.78
C ASN A 243 16.96 -4.51 -2.68
N VAL A 244 16.42 -3.67 -3.57
CA VAL A 244 14.98 -3.41 -3.68
C VAL A 244 14.20 -4.71 -3.92
N ALA A 245 14.62 -5.50 -4.91
CA ALA A 245 13.99 -6.78 -5.22
C ALA A 245 14.03 -7.76 -4.05
N ARG A 246 15.17 -7.83 -3.32
CA ARG A 246 15.27 -8.65 -2.09
C ARG A 246 14.30 -8.19 -1.02
N THR A 247 14.28 -6.90 -0.72
CA THR A 247 13.50 -6.34 0.38
C THR A 247 12.01 -6.43 0.11
N TRP A 248 11.52 -6.00 -1.06
CA TRP A 248 10.08 -6.09 -1.36
C TRP A 248 9.59 -7.54 -1.47
N ALA A 249 10.42 -8.47 -1.95
CA ALA A 249 10.10 -9.90 -1.91
C ALA A 249 9.97 -10.38 -0.45
N TYR A 250 10.93 -10.04 0.40
CA TYR A 250 10.91 -10.41 1.82
C TYR A 250 9.72 -9.81 2.57
N GLU A 251 9.41 -8.54 2.32
CA GLU A 251 8.25 -7.86 2.89
C GLU A 251 6.94 -8.46 2.42
N THR A 252 6.86 -8.90 1.16
CA THR A 252 5.70 -9.66 0.66
C THR A 252 5.53 -10.94 1.50
N GLY A 253 6.61 -11.67 1.78
CA GLY A 253 6.60 -12.82 2.69
C GLY A 253 6.06 -12.49 4.07
N VAL A 254 6.51 -11.37 4.66
CA VAL A 254 6.00 -10.86 5.94
C VAL A 254 4.50 -10.57 5.87
N LEU A 255 4.03 -9.91 4.81
CA LEU A 255 2.62 -9.55 4.61
C LEU A 255 1.73 -10.79 4.50
N VAL A 256 2.13 -11.82 3.74
CA VAL A 256 1.38 -13.08 3.61
C VAL A 256 1.62 -14.07 4.76
N GLY A 257 2.48 -13.72 5.73
CA GLY A 257 2.78 -14.56 6.89
C GLY A 257 3.58 -15.82 6.56
N GLN A 258 4.42 -15.75 5.53
CA GLN A 258 5.32 -16.83 5.11
C GLN A 258 6.76 -16.52 5.50
N GLU A 259 7.42 -17.49 6.13
CA GLU A 259 8.85 -17.42 6.38
C GLU A 259 9.61 -17.77 5.11
N MET A 260 10.42 -16.84 4.60
CA MET A 260 11.18 -17.02 3.37
C MET A 260 12.57 -17.61 3.64
N ASP A 261 12.98 -18.56 2.81
CA ASP A 261 14.37 -19.06 2.81
C ASP A 261 15.34 -17.93 2.48
N ARG A 262 16.49 -17.92 3.18
CA ARG A 262 17.57 -16.95 2.93
C ARG A 262 18.36 -17.29 1.67
N THR A 263 18.17 -18.47 1.08
CA THR A 263 18.75 -18.88 -0.19
C THR A 263 17.83 -18.43 -1.33
N LEU A 264 18.35 -17.68 -2.30
CA LEU A 264 17.52 -17.24 -3.43
C LEU A 264 17.14 -18.43 -4.32
N PRO A 265 15.87 -18.55 -4.73
CA PRO A 265 15.48 -19.51 -5.77
C PRO A 265 16.05 -19.07 -7.11
N TYR A 266 16.30 -20.04 -7.99
CA TYR A 266 16.68 -19.75 -9.37
C TYR A 266 15.59 -18.93 -10.06
N ASN A 267 16.00 -17.90 -10.80
CA ASN A 267 15.12 -17.00 -11.54
C ASN A 267 15.86 -16.42 -12.74
N GLU A 268 15.15 -15.73 -13.64
CA GLU A 268 15.74 -15.15 -14.87
C GLU A 268 16.89 -14.18 -14.58
N TYR A 269 16.84 -13.48 -13.45
CA TYR A 269 17.83 -12.47 -13.04
C TYR A 269 18.82 -13.00 -11.99
N TYR A 270 18.94 -14.33 -11.83
CA TYR A 270 19.71 -14.94 -10.73
C TYR A 270 21.17 -14.45 -10.64
N GLU A 271 21.80 -14.20 -11.79
CA GLU A 271 23.19 -13.72 -11.87
C GLU A 271 23.40 -12.32 -11.27
N TYR A 272 22.35 -11.50 -11.14
CA TYR A 272 22.43 -10.17 -10.52
C TYR A 272 22.76 -10.24 -9.02
N TYR A 273 22.55 -11.42 -8.41
CA TYR A 273 22.73 -11.66 -6.98
C TYR A 273 24.04 -12.36 -6.65
N ALA A 274 24.92 -12.56 -7.63
CA ALA A 274 26.26 -13.03 -7.41
C ALA A 274 27.07 -12.07 -6.50
N PRO A 275 28.04 -12.58 -5.71
CA PRO A 275 28.43 -13.99 -5.60
C PRO A 275 27.65 -14.78 -4.54
N ASP A 276 26.84 -14.10 -3.71
CA ASP A 276 26.30 -14.70 -2.49
C ASP A 276 24.99 -15.47 -2.73
N PHE A 277 24.16 -15.02 -3.68
CA PHE A 277 22.85 -15.61 -3.98
C PHE A 277 21.91 -15.73 -2.77
N GLU A 278 22.06 -14.83 -1.80
CA GLU A 278 21.25 -14.77 -0.58
C GLU A 278 20.14 -13.70 -0.68
N LEU A 279 18.99 -13.99 -0.05
CA LEU A 279 17.91 -13.06 0.25
C LEU A 279 18.29 -12.27 1.50
N ASN A 280 19.23 -11.35 1.34
CA ASN A 280 19.73 -10.53 2.44
C ASN A 280 20.29 -9.20 1.92
N VAL A 281 20.01 -8.13 2.66
CA VAL A 281 20.66 -6.81 2.51
C VAL A 281 21.33 -6.51 3.84
N ARG A 282 22.66 -6.55 3.86
CA ARG A 282 23.45 -6.40 5.09
C ARG A 282 23.70 -4.93 5.41
N ALA A 283 23.65 -4.60 6.70
CA ALA A 283 24.15 -3.32 7.18
C ALA A 283 25.65 -3.20 6.91
N SER A 284 26.10 -1.99 6.60
CA SER A 284 27.51 -1.62 6.42
C SER A 284 28.15 -1.18 7.74
N ASN A 285 29.45 -0.89 7.70
CA ASN A 285 30.19 -0.29 8.82
C ASN A 285 30.10 1.24 8.87
N MET A 286 29.12 1.85 8.18
CA MET A 286 28.85 3.30 8.23
C MET A 286 28.58 3.76 9.67
N GLU A 287 29.12 4.93 10.03
CA GLU A 287 28.90 5.55 11.33
C GLU A 287 27.48 6.11 11.45
N ASN A 288 26.81 5.81 12.56
CA ASN A 288 25.48 6.35 12.85
C ASN A 288 25.58 7.75 13.46
N SER A 289 25.17 8.77 12.70
CA SER A 289 25.21 10.18 13.12
C SER A 289 24.04 10.61 14.01
N ASN A 290 23.14 9.67 14.35
CA ASN A 290 21.96 9.89 15.16
C ASN A 290 22.24 9.53 16.63
N SER A 291 22.64 10.51 17.43
CA SER A 291 22.85 10.28 18.87
C SER A 291 21.54 9.98 19.57
N ARG A 292 21.59 9.23 20.67
CA ARG A 292 20.40 8.90 21.46
C ARG A 292 19.70 10.16 21.98
N GLU A 293 20.46 11.14 22.44
CA GLU A 293 19.91 12.41 22.93
C GLU A 293 19.19 13.19 21.84
N TYR A 294 19.69 13.13 20.60
CA TYR A 294 19.05 13.74 19.44
C TYR A 294 17.70 13.08 19.15
N LEU A 295 17.67 11.75 19.11
CA LEU A 295 16.46 10.97 18.82
C LEU A 295 15.42 11.09 19.93
N ASP A 296 15.83 10.97 21.20
CA ASP A 296 14.93 11.09 22.35
C ASP A 296 14.26 12.48 22.38
N LYS A 297 14.99 13.54 22.00
CA LYS A 297 14.44 14.90 21.90
C LYS A 297 13.39 15.03 20.80
N ILE A 298 13.63 14.44 19.62
CA ILE A 298 12.67 14.46 18.50
C ILE A 298 11.43 13.63 18.86
N THR A 299 11.62 12.41 19.35
CA THR A 299 10.54 11.52 19.80
C THR A 299 9.65 12.21 20.83
N ALA A 300 10.23 12.89 21.82
CA ALA A 300 9.45 13.63 22.82
C ALA A 300 8.61 14.76 22.17
N ALA A 301 9.20 15.54 21.28
CA ALA A 301 8.50 16.62 20.58
C ALA A 301 7.36 16.10 19.68
N VAL A 302 7.60 15.02 18.94
CA VAL A 302 6.58 14.35 18.11
C VAL A 302 5.43 13.85 18.98
N ILE A 303 5.71 13.15 20.07
CA ILE A 303 4.67 12.65 20.98
C ILE A 303 3.88 13.80 21.63
N ASP A 304 4.53 14.92 21.96
CA ASP A 304 3.86 16.10 22.49
C ASP A 304 2.95 16.79 21.46
N ASN A 305 3.30 16.77 20.17
CA ASN A 305 2.41 17.21 19.09
C ASN A 305 1.23 16.25 18.91
N LEU A 306 1.47 14.94 18.93
CA LEU A 306 0.42 13.91 18.82
C LEU A 306 -0.61 14.00 19.95
N ARG A 307 -0.20 14.33 21.18
CA ARG A 307 -1.11 14.57 22.32
C ARG A 307 -2.10 15.71 22.08
N GLN A 308 -1.80 16.62 21.17
CA GLN A 308 -2.67 17.75 20.83
C GLN A 308 -3.68 17.40 19.73
N THR A 309 -3.58 16.21 19.11
CA THR A 309 -4.62 15.71 18.21
C THR A 309 -5.85 15.35 19.04
N GLY A 310 -7.02 15.81 18.60
CA GLY A 310 -8.26 15.58 19.32
C GLY A 310 -8.77 14.14 19.10
N PRO A 311 -9.58 13.59 20.03
CA PRO A 311 -10.35 12.38 19.72
C PRO A 311 -11.26 12.65 18.52
N ALA A 312 -11.41 11.62 17.66
CA ALA A 312 -12.15 11.62 16.41
C ALA A 312 -13.32 12.62 16.36
N PRO A 313 -13.30 13.63 15.47
CA PRO A 313 -14.46 14.50 15.28
C PRO A 313 -15.63 13.69 14.72
N SER A 314 -16.85 14.00 15.16
CA SER A 314 -18.07 13.50 14.54
C SER A 314 -18.24 14.16 13.17
N VAL A 315 -17.89 13.46 12.09
CA VAL A 315 -18.04 13.94 10.71
C VAL A 315 -19.50 13.80 10.26
N GLN A 316 -20.04 14.82 9.60
CA GLN A 316 -21.32 14.73 8.86
C GLN A 316 -21.17 13.72 7.71
N MET A 317 -22.10 12.76 7.61
CA MET A 317 -22.14 11.83 6.47
C MET A 317 -22.17 12.62 5.16
N GLN A 318 -21.12 12.49 4.34
CA GLN A 318 -21.17 12.88 2.93
C GLN A 318 -21.83 11.73 2.16
N ASP A 319 -22.75 12.06 1.26
CA ASP A 319 -23.33 11.07 0.35
C ASP A 319 -22.22 10.49 -0.54
N VAL A 320 -21.82 9.25 -0.24
CA VAL A 320 -20.87 8.50 -1.04
C VAL A 320 -21.59 8.05 -2.32
N PRO A 321 -21.13 8.45 -3.52
CA PRO A 321 -21.73 7.94 -4.75
C PRO A 321 -21.55 6.42 -4.81
N ARG A 322 -22.67 5.71 -4.95
CA ARG A 322 -22.75 4.24 -4.94
C ARG A 322 -22.09 3.55 -6.15
N LYS A 323 -21.54 4.31 -7.09
CA LYS A 323 -20.80 3.78 -8.23
C LYS A 323 -19.31 4.00 -8.03
N PRO A 324 -18.46 2.98 -8.23
CA PRO A 324 -17.03 3.21 -8.47
C PRO A 324 -16.90 4.12 -9.69
N PHE A 325 -16.10 5.19 -9.59
CA PHE A 325 -15.93 6.14 -10.69
C PHE A 325 -14.85 5.62 -11.63
N GLY A 326 -15.28 4.94 -12.70
CA GLY A 326 -14.40 4.41 -13.74
C GLY A 326 -13.89 2.99 -13.50
N GLY A 327 -14.37 2.31 -12.46
CA GLY A 327 -14.14 0.89 -12.21
C GLY A 327 -15.42 0.07 -12.40
N MET A 328 -15.26 -1.25 -12.58
CA MET A 328 -16.37 -2.20 -12.66
C MET A 328 -17.27 -2.14 -11.42
N THR A 329 -18.58 -2.27 -11.63
CA THR A 329 -19.55 -2.54 -10.57
C THR A 329 -19.23 -3.86 -9.87
N ASP A 330 -19.73 -4.06 -8.65
CA ASP A 330 -19.51 -5.31 -7.92
C ASP A 330 -20.05 -6.54 -8.68
N GLU A 331 -21.06 -6.35 -9.55
CA GLU A 331 -21.58 -7.36 -10.48
C GLU A 331 -20.61 -7.62 -11.65
N GLU A 332 -20.11 -6.57 -12.30
CA GLU A 332 -19.14 -6.69 -13.41
C GLU A 332 -17.77 -7.24 -12.93
N GLU A 333 -17.37 -6.96 -11.70
CA GLU A 333 -16.16 -7.52 -11.08
C GLU A 333 -16.36 -9.00 -10.75
N ALA A 334 -17.52 -9.39 -10.21
CA ALA A 334 -17.83 -10.80 -9.99
C ALA A 334 -17.85 -11.60 -11.30
N GLU A 335 -18.38 -11.00 -12.38
CA GLU A 335 -18.35 -11.60 -13.72
C GLU A 335 -16.90 -11.76 -14.25
N LEU A 336 -16.00 -10.82 -13.94
CA LEU A 336 -14.59 -10.92 -14.34
C LEU A 336 -13.78 -11.92 -13.51
N ASP A 337 -13.98 -11.94 -12.19
CA ASP A 337 -13.36 -12.93 -11.31
C ASP A 337 -13.80 -14.35 -11.73
N ASP A 338 -15.07 -14.53 -12.10
CA ASP A 338 -15.61 -15.78 -12.65
C ASP A 338 -14.96 -16.17 -14.00
N LEU A 339 -14.61 -15.18 -14.84
CA LEU A 339 -13.91 -15.41 -16.12
C LEU A 339 -12.43 -15.79 -15.93
N ASP A 340 -11.73 -15.20 -14.95
CA ASP A 340 -10.33 -15.50 -14.63
C ASP A 340 -10.17 -16.91 -13.99
N GLU A 341 -11.15 -17.35 -13.18
CA GLU A 341 -11.19 -18.72 -12.64
C GLU A 341 -11.50 -19.80 -13.71
N ASP A 342 -12.32 -19.49 -14.73
CA ASP A 342 -12.61 -20.44 -15.82
C ASP A 342 -11.36 -20.70 -16.71
N GLU A 343 -10.39 -19.78 -16.73
CA GLU A 343 -9.06 -19.98 -17.35
C GLU A 343 -8.08 -20.74 -16.42
N ASN A 344 -8.23 -20.63 -15.10
CA ASN A 344 -7.36 -21.24 -14.09
C ASN A 344 -8.11 -22.21 -13.15
N LYS A 345 -8.29 -23.47 -13.61
CA LYS A 345 -9.11 -24.54 -12.98
C LYS A 345 -8.72 -25.04 -11.58
N ASP A 346 -7.88 -24.32 -10.83
CA ASP A 346 -7.39 -24.76 -9.51
C ASP A 346 -7.52 -23.67 -8.44
N VAL A 347 -8.68 -22.99 -8.34
CA VAL A 347 -9.04 -22.12 -7.20
C VAL A 347 -10.54 -22.26 -6.83
N ARG A 348 -10.88 -21.91 -5.58
CA ARG A 348 -12.09 -22.26 -4.83
C ARG A 348 -13.32 -21.47 -5.27
N MET A 349 -14.43 -22.18 -5.50
CA MET A 349 -15.80 -21.67 -5.66
C MET A 349 -16.10 -20.41 -4.82
N THR A 350 -16.50 -19.32 -5.50
CA THR A 350 -16.95 -18.06 -4.91
C THR A 350 -18.31 -18.20 -4.17
N GLU A 351 -18.56 -17.35 -3.19
CA GLU A 351 -19.84 -17.29 -2.45
C GLU A 351 -21.03 -16.97 -3.38
N HIS A 352 -20.80 -16.21 -4.46
CA HIS A 352 -21.80 -15.98 -5.50
C HIS A 352 -22.16 -17.27 -6.25
N ARG A 353 -21.19 -18.10 -6.69
CA ARG A 353 -21.50 -19.40 -7.31
C ARG A 353 -22.22 -20.31 -6.33
N TRP A 354 -21.86 -20.27 -5.04
CA TRP A 354 -22.56 -20.98 -3.99
C TRP A 354 -24.03 -20.55 -3.91
N ASP A 355 -24.30 -19.25 -3.84
CA ASP A 355 -25.65 -18.70 -3.79
C ASP A 355 -26.45 -18.94 -5.08
N LYS A 356 -25.78 -18.95 -6.24
CA LYS A 356 -26.39 -19.32 -7.54
C LYS A 356 -26.76 -20.80 -7.61
N HIS A 357 -26.08 -21.65 -6.84
CA HIS A 357 -26.40 -23.07 -6.68
C HIS A 357 -27.40 -23.36 -5.55
N VAL A 358 -27.77 -22.38 -4.72
CA VAL A 358 -28.83 -22.52 -3.73
C VAL A 358 -30.18 -22.35 -4.44
N GLU A 359 -30.71 -23.45 -4.98
CA GLU A 359 -32.10 -23.51 -5.43
C GLU A 359 -33.03 -23.22 -4.25
N ASN A 360 -33.83 -22.15 -4.36
CA ASN A 360 -34.91 -21.86 -3.44
C ASN A 360 -35.98 -22.94 -3.58
N GLY A 361 -36.02 -23.89 -2.64
CA GLY A 361 -36.95 -25.04 -2.66
C GLY A 361 -38.45 -24.71 -2.55
N ALA A 362 -38.83 -23.45 -2.74
CA ALA A 362 -40.21 -22.95 -2.75
C ALA A 362 -40.70 -22.53 -4.15
N GLU A 363 -39.84 -22.54 -5.18
CA GLU A 363 -40.24 -22.17 -6.55
C GLU A 363 -40.52 -23.43 -7.38
N PHE A 364 -41.79 -23.64 -7.70
CA PHE A 364 -42.26 -24.69 -8.61
C PHE A 364 -42.42 -24.13 -10.03
N GLU A 365 -41.35 -23.58 -10.59
CA GLU A 365 -41.26 -23.33 -12.03
C GLU A 365 -40.16 -24.23 -12.60
N ALA A 366 -40.49 -25.00 -13.63
CA ALA A 366 -39.52 -25.83 -14.32
C ALA A 366 -38.53 -24.90 -15.04
N SER A 367 -37.27 -24.96 -14.64
CA SER A 367 -36.17 -24.28 -15.33
C SER A 367 -35.97 -24.89 -16.73
N ASP A 368 -35.52 -24.10 -17.70
CA ASP A 368 -35.12 -24.59 -19.03
C ASP A 368 -34.05 -25.71 -18.95
N ASP A 369 -33.32 -25.80 -17.84
CA ASP A 369 -32.37 -26.87 -17.56
C ASP A 369 -33.04 -28.23 -17.27
N ASP A 370 -34.25 -28.24 -16.71
CA ASP A 370 -35.02 -29.47 -16.46
C ASP A 370 -35.52 -30.10 -17.78
N GLU A 371 -35.82 -29.29 -18.80
CA GLU A 371 -36.19 -29.78 -20.14
C GLU A 371 -34.99 -30.44 -20.85
N MET A 372 -33.78 -29.88 -20.71
CA MET A 372 -32.55 -30.48 -21.25
C MET A 372 -32.12 -31.76 -20.51
N ALA A 373 -32.31 -31.81 -19.19
CA ALA A 373 -32.04 -33.02 -18.40
C ALA A 373 -33.01 -34.17 -18.73
N ALA A 374 -34.28 -33.85 -18.99
CA ALA A 374 -35.28 -34.82 -19.44
C ALA A 374 -34.99 -35.35 -20.86
N ALA A 375 -34.53 -34.48 -21.77
CA ALA A 375 -34.11 -34.86 -23.12
C ALA A 375 -32.89 -35.80 -23.13
N ASN A 376 -32.01 -35.69 -22.12
CA ASN A 376 -30.83 -36.53 -21.93
C ASN A 376 -31.08 -37.78 -21.05
N GLY A 377 -32.33 -38.08 -20.69
CA GLY A 377 -32.71 -39.33 -20.04
C GLY A 377 -32.39 -39.43 -18.54
N ALA A 378 -32.13 -38.31 -17.87
CA ALA A 378 -31.88 -38.29 -16.43
C ALA A 378 -33.19 -38.11 -15.64
N THR A 379 -33.72 -39.18 -15.04
CA THR A 379 -34.84 -39.09 -14.07
C THR A 379 -34.32 -38.94 -12.64
N ARG A 380 -34.64 -37.84 -11.95
CA ARG A 380 -34.39 -37.66 -10.50
C ARG A 380 -35.20 -38.72 -9.70
N THR A 381 -34.51 -39.62 -9.00
CA THR A 381 -35.12 -40.51 -8.00
C THR A 381 -35.22 -39.79 -6.65
N ASN A 382 -36.44 -39.62 -6.14
CA ASN A 382 -36.70 -39.03 -4.82
C ASN A 382 -36.09 -39.89 -3.69
N GLY A 383 -34.97 -39.44 -3.13
CA GLY A 383 -34.31 -40.03 -1.96
C GLY A 383 -34.66 -39.24 -0.68
N ASN A 384 -35.26 -39.95 0.28
CA ASN A 384 -35.67 -39.49 1.61
C ASN A 384 -34.58 -38.68 2.35
N LYS A 385 -34.95 -37.52 2.91
CA LYS A 385 -34.13 -36.73 3.85
C LYS A 385 -33.92 -37.51 5.15
N GLY A 386 -32.70 -37.98 5.40
CA GLY A 386 -32.24 -38.44 6.71
C GLY A 386 -31.57 -37.29 7.47
N THR A 387 -32.14 -36.92 8.61
CA THR A 387 -31.57 -35.96 9.57
C THR A 387 -30.33 -36.54 10.24
N PHE A 388 -29.16 -35.92 10.07
CA PHE A 388 -27.93 -36.23 10.82
C PHE A 388 -27.66 -35.11 11.84
N ASN A 389 -28.26 -35.24 13.02
CA ASN A 389 -27.83 -34.59 14.25
C ASN A 389 -27.65 -35.71 15.27
N ASP A 390 -26.41 -36.19 15.43
CA ASP A 390 -25.89 -36.78 16.67
C ASP A 390 -24.48 -37.34 16.40
N PHE A 391 -23.45 -36.62 16.86
CA PHE A 391 -22.21 -37.27 17.28
C PHE A 391 -21.95 -36.88 18.73
N LYS A 392 -22.30 -37.82 19.61
CA LYS A 392 -21.96 -37.79 21.04
C LYS A 392 -20.47 -38.00 21.22
N SER A 393 -19.90 -37.15 22.07
CA SER A 393 -18.62 -37.33 22.75
C SER A 393 -18.71 -38.46 23.77
N ALA A 394 -17.85 -39.47 23.65
CA ALA A 394 -17.37 -40.30 24.75
C ALA A 394 -16.13 -41.09 24.27
N ASP A 395 -14.97 -40.83 24.87
CA ASP A 395 -14.23 -41.88 25.57
C ASP A 395 -13.01 -41.28 26.27
N ALA A 396 -13.18 -41.06 27.57
CA ALA A 396 -12.11 -40.98 28.54
C ALA A 396 -12.35 -42.10 29.57
N ALA A 397 -11.27 -42.83 29.84
CA ALA A 397 -11.03 -43.77 30.95
C ALA A 397 -11.59 -45.19 30.83
N GLU A 398 -10.67 -46.14 30.63
CA GLU A 398 -10.59 -47.32 31.52
C GLU A 398 -9.12 -47.65 31.82
N ASP A 399 -8.85 -47.79 33.11
CA ASP A 399 -7.57 -48.12 33.75
C ASP A 399 -7.56 -49.62 34.11
N SER A 400 -6.37 -50.18 34.39
CA SER A 400 -6.04 -51.51 34.93
C SER A 400 -5.67 -52.66 33.97
N ARG A 401 -4.36 -52.86 33.77
CA ARG A 401 -3.58 -53.97 34.37
C ARG A 401 -2.09 -53.86 34.10
#